data_AF-A0A7V2LLM3-F1
#
_entry.id   AF-A0A7V2LLM3-F1
#
_cell.length_a   1.000
_cell.length_b   1.000
_cell.length_c   1.000
_cell.angle_alpha   90.00
_cell.angle_beta   90.00
_cell.angle_gamma   90.00
#
_symmetry.space_group_name_H-M   'P 1'
#
loop_
_entity.id
_entity.type
_entity.pdbx_description
1 polymer ?
#
loop_
_entity_poly.entity_id
_entity_poly.type
_entity_poly.pdbx_seq_one_letter_code
_entity_poly.pdbx_strand_id
1 'polypeptide(L)'
;MLKKYLLLLLLILLLLSVGGVVLSQSPNDLVSCRDFAFSTEEDFLSRGPVPPDGNPIISDGDLLGKNHAVCMRNRDLLDVHDVDPSIDLGLDAADVLYIDRKLVAFSTSLDAPGKRFTAGDLLTTWGAVIPNQALLVQFQIHGDRGLDAVHFVGDWEHIIAFNSFAIDVPRGAWLENPGLLVDTLRRYNIDIWFSIEGTEQIASTVPVYDGDLLSAAYGVVVARNEQLLPPSVPAGIQTGGVDFGLDAFTASRMFNPNELKPAAGHFSTEILYRGEQKFTDGDVLRVGDGIAYHDSDLTAPFEPFADFLGTDAIYILLDEPPELDFLPMILKYLRGGG
;
A
#
# COMPACT_ATOMS: atom_id res chain seq x y z
N MET A 1 -37.41 -57.35 3.26
CA MET A 1 -36.61 -56.45 4.12
C MET A 1 -35.58 -55.64 3.35
N LEU A 2 -34.85 -56.24 2.40
CA LEU A 2 -33.78 -55.58 1.62
C LEU A 2 -34.18 -54.26 0.90
N LYS A 3 -35.41 -54.16 0.37
CA LYS A 3 -35.92 -52.93 -0.28
C LYS A 3 -36.09 -51.73 0.66
N LYS A 4 -36.38 -51.96 1.95
CA LYS A 4 -36.54 -50.87 2.93
C LYS A 4 -35.20 -50.27 3.34
N TYR A 5 -34.16 -51.10 3.43
CA TYR A 5 -32.80 -50.64 3.73
C TYR A 5 -32.17 -49.89 2.54
N LEU A 6 -32.47 -50.32 1.30
CA LEU A 6 -32.00 -49.62 0.10
C LEU A 6 -32.61 -48.20 -0.01
N LEU A 7 -33.90 -48.05 0.30
CA LEU A 7 -34.57 -46.75 0.28
C LEU A 7 -34.03 -45.81 1.37
N LEU A 8 -33.75 -46.34 2.56
CA LEU A 8 -33.18 -45.58 3.67
C LEU A 8 -31.74 -45.13 3.35
N LEU A 9 -30.93 -46.00 2.73
CA LEU A 9 -29.58 -45.68 2.30
C LEU A 9 -29.58 -44.57 1.23
N LEU A 10 -30.50 -44.63 0.27
CA LEU A 10 -30.64 -43.61 -0.77
C LEU A 10 -31.10 -42.26 -0.20
N LEU A 11 -31.96 -42.27 0.82
CA LEU A 11 -32.40 -41.05 1.51
C LEU A 11 -31.26 -40.41 2.33
N ILE A 12 -30.42 -41.23 2.97
CA ILE A 12 -29.23 -40.76 3.70
C ILE A 12 -28.19 -40.18 2.73
N LEU A 13 -27.97 -40.82 1.57
CA LEU A 13 -27.10 -40.30 0.51
C LEU A 13 -27.60 -38.98 -0.09
N LEU A 14 -28.92 -38.80 -0.24
CA LEU A 14 -29.50 -37.53 -0.68
C LEU A 14 -29.41 -36.42 0.39
N LEU A 15 -29.53 -36.76 1.68
CA LEU A 15 -29.37 -35.79 2.77
C LEU A 15 -27.91 -35.36 2.96
N LEU A 16 -26.94 -36.22 2.62
CA LEU A 16 -25.51 -35.88 2.63
C LEU A 16 -25.08 -35.04 1.42
N SER A 17 -25.89 -34.93 0.36
CA SER A 17 -25.60 -34.10 -0.83
C SER A 17 -26.07 -32.64 -0.72
N VAL A 18 -26.78 -32.25 0.35
CA VAL A 18 -27.23 -30.86 0.55
C VAL A 18 -26.28 -30.04 1.43
N GLY A 19 -25.20 -30.67 1.92
CA GLY A 19 -24.06 -29.97 2.51
C GLY A 19 -23.13 -29.40 1.44
N GLY A 20 -23.68 -28.63 0.50
CA GLY A 20 -22.84 -27.73 -0.28
C GLY A 20 -22.24 -26.76 0.72
N VAL A 21 -20.95 -26.88 0.98
CA VAL A 21 -20.16 -25.78 1.55
C VAL A 21 -20.43 -24.61 0.61
N VAL A 22 -21.23 -23.64 1.06
CA VAL A 22 -21.22 -22.33 0.45
C VAL A 22 -19.80 -21.86 0.68
N LEU A 23 -18.96 -22.02 -0.35
CA LEU A 23 -17.74 -21.25 -0.45
C LEU A 23 -18.23 -19.81 -0.40
N SER A 24 -18.10 -19.17 0.76
CA SER A 24 -18.12 -17.71 0.83
C SER A 24 -17.17 -17.27 -0.27
N GLN A 25 -17.70 -16.64 -1.31
CA GLN A 25 -16.87 -15.89 -2.23
C GLN A 25 -16.08 -14.95 -1.33
N SER A 26 -14.76 -15.09 -1.30
CA SER A 26 -13.91 -14.17 -0.57
C SER A 26 -14.32 -12.77 -1.01
N PRO A 27 -14.79 -11.89 -0.10
CA PRO A 27 -15.29 -10.57 -0.48
C PRO A 27 -14.20 -9.68 -1.10
N ASN A 28 -12.94 -10.11 -1.04
CA ASN A 28 -11.78 -9.44 -1.62
C ASN A 28 -11.75 -9.60 -3.15
N ASP A 29 -12.14 -8.53 -3.83
CA ASP A 29 -12.04 -8.35 -5.27
C ASP A 29 -10.92 -7.36 -5.62
N LEU A 30 -9.68 -7.73 -5.30
CA LEU A 30 -8.51 -6.91 -5.66
C LEU A 30 -8.42 -6.66 -7.17
N VAL A 31 -9.10 -7.48 -8.00
CA VAL A 31 -9.21 -7.24 -9.46
C VAL A 31 -9.86 -5.89 -9.76
N SER A 32 -10.81 -5.44 -8.95
CA SER A 32 -11.42 -4.11 -9.10
C SER A 32 -10.45 -2.95 -8.83
N CYS A 33 -9.32 -3.22 -8.17
CA CYS A 33 -8.23 -2.28 -7.92
C CYS A 33 -7.03 -2.44 -8.86
N ARG A 34 -7.18 -3.21 -9.96
CA ARG A 34 -6.07 -3.50 -10.88
C ARG A 34 -5.36 -2.27 -11.42
N ASP A 35 -6.13 -1.27 -11.83
CA ASP A 35 -5.62 -0.10 -12.52
C ASP A 35 -5.53 1.14 -11.61
N PHE A 36 -6.27 1.11 -10.50
CA PHE A 36 -6.39 2.24 -9.58
C PHE A 36 -6.89 1.73 -8.23
N ALA A 37 -6.23 2.13 -7.16
CA ALA A 37 -6.67 1.92 -5.80
C ALA A 37 -6.36 3.16 -4.95
N PHE A 38 -7.12 3.39 -3.89
CA PHE A 38 -6.87 4.44 -2.92
C PHE A 38 -7.43 4.10 -1.53
N SER A 39 -7.06 4.86 -0.51
CA SER A 39 -7.75 4.92 0.78
C SER A 39 -8.04 6.38 1.15
N THR A 40 -8.94 6.59 2.10
CA THR A 40 -9.31 7.89 2.65
C THR A 40 -8.72 8.07 4.04
N GLU A 41 -8.55 9.32 4.48
CA GLU A 41 -8.08 9.66 5.85
C GLU A 41 -9.10 9.37 6.93
N GLU A 42 -10.39 9.36 6.56
CA GLU A 42 -11.48 9.27 7.52
C GLU A 42 -12.47 8.18 7.15
N ASP A 43 -12.93 7.44 8.17
CA ASP A 43 -14.08 6.56 8.08
C ASP A 43 -15.32 7.29 7.56
N PHE A 44 -16.11 6.62 6.71
CA PHE A 44 -17.35 7.20 6.24
C PHE A 44 -18.47 6.20 6.01
N LEU A 45 -19.69 6.72 6.07
CA LEU A 45 -20.90 5.97 5.73
C LEU A 45 -21.24 6.21 4.25
N SER A 46 -21.31 5.13 3.46
CA SER A 46 -21.77 5.16 2.07
C SER A 46 -23.30 5.19 1.99
N ARG A 47 -23.88 6.05 1.13
CA ARG A 47 -25.32 6.05 0.82
C ARG A 47 -25.69 5.02 -0.24
N GLY A 48 -24.72 4.58 -1.04
CA GLY A 48 -24.93 3.56 -2.05
C GLY A 48 -23.85 3.60 -3.12
N PRO A 49 -23.69 2.48 -3.84
CA PRO A 49 -24.31 1.18 -3.64
C PRO A 49 -23.76 0.49 -2.39
N VAL A 50 -24.57 -0.39 -1.81
CA VAL A 50 -24.14 -1.21 -0.66
C VAL A 50 -22.94 -2.07 -1.08
N PRO A 51 -21.81 -2.04 -0.35
CA PRO A 51 -20.67 -2.88 -0.65
C PRO A 51 -21.01 -4.38 -0.71
N PRO A 52 -20.21 -5.21 -1.41
CA PRO A 52 -20.51 -6.63 -1.60
C PRO A 52 -20.73 -7.43 -0.31
N ASP A 53 -20.08 -7.03 0.78
CA ASP A 53 -20.21 -7.66 2.11
C ASP A 53 -21.42 -7.15 2.92
N GLY A 54 -22.17 -6.18 2.39
CA GLY A 54 -23.34 -5.60 3.03
C GLY A 54 -23.04 -4.53 4.10
N ASN A 55 -21.77 -4.23 4.39
CA ASN A 55 -21.39 -3.23 5.38
C ASN A 55 -21.29 -1.84 4.73
N PRO A 56 -22.17 -0.87 5.07
CA PRO A 56 -22.15 0.45 4.45
C PRO A 56 -21.06 1.37 5.01
N ILE A 57 -20.40 0.97 6.09
CA ILE A 57 -19.24 1.69 6.63
C ILE A 57 -18.04 1.35 5.75
N ILE A 58 -17.38 2.39 5.25
CA ILE A 58 -16.09 2.33 4.59
C ILE A 58 -15.08 2.86 5.61
N SER A 59 -14.05 2.07 5.83
CA SER A 59 -12.97 2.37 6.77
C SER A 59 -11.88 3.19 6.09
N ASP A 60 -11.21 4.08 6.83
CA ASP A 60 -9.94 4.73 6.45
C ASP A 60 -8.80 3.71 6.18
N GLY A 61 -9.02 2.47 6.58
CA GLY A 61 -8.18 1.32 6.32
C GLY A 61 -8.59 0.44 5.14
N ASP A 62 -9.67 0.75 4.43
CA ASP A 62 -10.14 -0.03 3.28
C ASP A 62 -9.44 0.38 1.98
N LEU A 63 -9.01 -0.60 1.19
CA LEU A 63 -8.49 -0.34 -0.15
C LEU A 63 -9.66 -0.25 -1.15
N LEU A 64 -9.87 0.96 -1.68
CA LEU A 64 -10.98 1.32 -2.56
C LEU A 64 -10.53 1.39 -4.01
N GLY A 65 -11.40 0.97 -4.91
CA GLY A 65 -11.21 1.04 -6.35
C GLY A 65 -12.21 2.00 -7.00
N LYS A 66 -12.04 2.20 -8.31
CA LYS A 66 -13.01 2.94 -9.11
C LYS A 66 -14.37 2.25 -9.07
N ASN A 67 -15.43 3.02 -9.33
CA ASN A 67 -16.79 2.52 -9.48
C ASN A 67 -17.31 1.74 -8.25
N HIS A 68 -17.15 2.30 -7.04
CA HIS A 68 -17.75 1.77 -5.80
C HIS A 68 -17.15 0.45 -5.31
N ALA A 69 -15.96 0.11 -5.80
CA ALA A 69 -15.33 -1.14 -5.43
C ALA A 69 -14.64 -1.00 -4.07
N VAL A 70 -15.02 -1.85 -3.12
CA VAL A 70 -14.19 -2.11 -1.95
C VAL A 70 -13.35 -3.34 -2.30
N CYS A 71 -12.08 -3.12 -2.63
CA CYS A 71 -11.21 -4.15 -3.17
C CYS A 71 -10.70 -5.08 -2.08
N MET A 72 -10.34 -4.51 -0.93
CA MET A 72 -9.97 -5.21 0.29
C MET A 72 -10.40 -4.37 1.48
N ARG A 73 -10.98 -5.00 2.50
CA ARG A 73 -11.23 -4.30 3.77
C ARG A 73 -9.95 -4.21 4.59
N ASN A 74 -9.90 -3.34 5.59
CA ASN A 74 -8.78 -3.28 6.55
C ASN A 74 -8.49 -4.65 7.19
N ARG A 75 -9.54 -5.34 7.66
CA ARG A 75 -9.45 -6.72 8.19
C ARG A 75 -8.88 -7.73 7.21
N ASP A 76 -9.09 -7.53 5.91
CA ASP A 76 -8.63 -8.44 4.85
C ASP A 76 -7.16 -8.19 4.51
N LEU A 77 -6.70 -6.94 4.61
CA LEU A 77 -5.28 -6.58 4.55
C LEU A 77 -4.51 -7.18 5.74
N LEU A 78 -5.13 -7.17 6.92
CA LEU A 78 -4.54 -7.58 8.20
C LEU A 78 -4.70 -9.07 8.55
N ASP A 79 -5.47 -9.84 7.77
CA ASP A 79 -5.84 -11.25 8.10
C ASP A 79 -4.61 -12.12 8.39
N VAL A 80 -3.57 -12.02 7.55
CA VAL A 80 -2.33 -12.80 7.70
C VAL A 80 -1.47 -12.37 8.89
N HIS A 81 -1.78 -11.24 9.50
CA HIS A 81 -1.04 -10.68 10.64
C HIS A 81 -1.72 -10.97 11.99
N ASP A 82 -2.73 -11.84 12.02
CA ASP A 82 -3.48 -12.26 13.23
C ASP A 82 -4.13 -11.08 14.00
N VAL A 83 -4.56 -10.02 13.32
CA VAL A 83 -5.31 -8.93 13.96
C VAL A 83 -6.77 -9.34 14.13
N ASP A 84 -7.39 -8.98 15.26
CA ASP A 84 -8.81 -9.26 15.46
C ASP A 84 -9.61 -8.53 14.36
N PRO A 85 -10.48 -9.19 13.59
CA PRO A 85 -11.18 -8.60 12.45
C PRO A 85 -12.20 -7.51 12.82
N SER A 86 -12.40 -7.23 14.11
CA SER A 86 -13.18 -6.09 14.61
C SER A 86 -12.33 -4.84 14.92
N ILE A 87 -11.01 -4.96 14.86
CA ILE A 87 -10.08 -3.84 15.06
C ILE A 87 -9.74 -3.27 13.69
N ASP A 88 -9.98 -1.97 13.56
CA ASP A 88 -9.51 -1.16 12.45
C ASP A 88 -8.18 -0.52 12.83
N LEU A 89 -7.18 -0.62 11.96
CA LEU A 89 -5.88 0.03 12.16
C LEU A 89 -5.62 1.15 11.15
N GLY A 90 -6.57 1.46 10.26
CA GLY A 90 -6.37 2.43 9.20
C GLY A 90 -5.34 1.99 8.16
N LEU A 91 -5.05 2.86 7.20
CA LEU A 91 -4.11 2.62 6.10
C LEU A 91 -3.42 3.92 5.68
N ASP A 92 -2.19 4.13 6.11
CA ASP A 92 -1.40 5.34 5.78
C ASP A 92 -0.60 5.22 4.48
N ALA A 93 -0.50 4.01 3.93
CA ALA A 93 0.25 3.80 2.70
C ALA A 93 -0.17 2.49 2.05
N ALA A 94 -0.20 2.45 0.71
CA ALA A 94 -0.40 1.20 -0.02
C ALA A 94 0.26 1.19 -1.40
N ASP A 95 0.70 0.00 -1.81
CA ASP A 95 1.14 -0.31 -3.16
C ASP A 95 0.63 -1.70 -3.58
N VAL A 96 -0.16 -1.74 -4.65
CA VAL A 96 -0.73 -2.99 -5.17
C VAL A 96 0.28 -3.65 -6.11
N LEU A 97 0.85 -4.78 -5.66
CA LEU A 97 1.99 -5.41 -6.33
C LEU A 97 1.59 -6.62 -7.18
N TYR A 98 0.58 -7.40 -6.78
CA TYR A 98 0.18 -8.56 -7.59
C TYR A 98 -1.28 -8.96 -7.39
N ILE A 99 -2.12 -8.59 -8.36
CA ILE A 99 -3.56 -8.82 -8.33
C ILE A 99 -3.93 -10.30 -8.18
N ASP A 100 -3.40 -11.17 -9.03
CA ASP A 100 -3.81 -12.58 -9.09
C ASP A 100 -3.46 -13.36 -7.83
N ARG A 101 -2.43 -12.93 -7.11
CA ARG A 101 -1.99 -13.53 -5.85
C ARG A 101 -2.25 -12.65 -4.63
N LYS A 102 -3.08 -11.61 -4.80
CA LYS A 102 -3.51 -10.70 -3.74
C LYS A 102 -2.36 -10.13 -2.92
N LEU A 103 -1.27 -9.71 -3.57
CA LEU A 103 -0.15 -9.04 -2.90
C LEU A 103 -0.36 -7.52 -2.91
N VAL A 104 -0.51 -6.95 -1.72
CA VAL A 104 -0.48 -5.53 -1.43
C VAL A 104 0.59 -5.30 -0.38
N ALA A 105 1.42 -4.30 -0.58
CA ALA A 105 2.33 -3.78 0.44
C ALA A 105 1.70 -2.52 1.04
N PHE A 106 1.73 -2.36 2.35
CA PHE A 106 0.98 -1.29 3.01
C PHE A 106 1.54 -0.93 4.40
N SER A 107 1.09 0.19 4.95
CA SER A 107 1.30 0.59 6.36
C SER A 107 -0.04 0.95 7.01
N THR A 108 -0.09 1.06 8.33
CA THR A 108 -1.34 1.30 9.08
C THR A 108 -1.21 2.53 9.97
N SER A 109 -2.28 3.28 10.18
CA SER A 109 -2.31 4.46 11.06
C SER A 109 -2.08 4.16 12.54
N LEU A 110 -2.35 2.91 12.97
CA LEU A 110 -2.28 2.51 14.37
C LEU A 110 -1.38 1.30 14.62
N ASP A 111 -0.67 1.32 15.75
CA ASP A 111 0.08 0.18 16.25
C ASP A 111 -0.81 -1.07 16.41
N ALA A 112 -0.29 -2.23 16.00
CA ALA A 112 -0.98 -3.49 16.23
C ALA A 112 -1.12 -3.78 17.74
N PRO A 113 -2.26 -4.35 18.18
CA PRO A 113 -2.38 -4.87 19.53
C PRO A 113 -1.23 -5.84 19.88
N GLY A 114 -0.61 -5.60 21.04
CA GLY A 114 0.54 -6.38 21.49
C GLY A 114 1.88 -6.00 20.83
N LYS A 115 1.94 -4.92 20.06
CA LYS A 115 3.15 -4.38 19.40
C LYS A 115 3.86 -5.39 18.48
N ARG A 116 3.06 -6.15 17.73
CA ARG A 116 3.57 -7.12 16.75
C ARG A 116 4.19 -6.41 15.55
N PHE A 117 3.59 -5.30 15.16
CA PHE A 117 4.11 -4.27 14.28
C PHE A 117 3.63 -2.91 14.80
N THR A 118 4.20 -1.84 14.28
CA THR A 118 3.88 -0.45 14.60
C THR A 118 3.37 0.29 13.36
N ALA A 119 2.79 1.47 13.55
CA ALA A 119 2.12 2.22 12.47
C ALA A 119 3.02 2.49 11.24
N GLY A 120 4.32 2.70 11.41
CA GLY A 120 5.24 2.93 10.28
C GLY A 120 5.89 1.67 9.69
N ASP A 121 5.56 0.48 10.20
CA ASP A 121 6.13 -0.77 9.67
C ASP A 121 5.49 -1.11 8.31
N LEU A 122 6.31 -1.42 7.31
CA LEU A 122 5.85 -1.89 6.02
C LEU A 122 5.39 -3.36 6.11
N LEU A 123 4.09 -3.56 5.90
CA LEU A 123 3.41 -4.85 5.90
C LEU A 123 3.16 -5.34 4.48
N THR A 124 2.92 -6.64 4.34
CA THR A 124 2.34 -7.20 3.12
C THR A 124 1.22 -8.17 3.43
N THR A 125 0.27 -8.32 2.51
CA THR A 125 -0.79 -9.34 2.58
C THR A 125 -0.27 -10.77 2.43
N TRP A 126 1.04 -10.97 2.23
CA TRP A 126 1.70 -12.27 2.32
C TRP A 126 2.34 -12.53 3.69
N GLY A 127 2.30 -11.57 4.61
CA GLY A 127 2.73 -11.73 6.01
C GLY A 127 4.13 -11.17 6.32
N ALA A 128 4.77 -10.47 5.38
CA ALA A 128 6.03 -9.79 5.69
C ALA A 128 5.78 -8.59 6.60
N VAL A 129 6.69 -8.35 7.56
CA VAL A 129 6.69 -7.19 8.45
C VAL A 129 8.10 -6.60 8.45
N ILE A 130 8.29 -5.54 7.68
CA ILE A 130 9.56 -4.82 7.55
C ILE A 130 9.47 -3.55 8.40
N PRO A 131 10.25 -3.47 9.48
CA PRO A 131 10.10 -2.36 10.42
C PRO A 131 10.52 -1.02 9.80
N ASN A 132 9.84 0.08 10.17
CA ASN A 132 10.14 1.44 9.69
C ASN A 132 11.63 1.79 9.83
N GLN A 133 12.25 1.34 10.93
CA GLN A 133 13.66 1.56 11.22
C GLN A 133 14.60 0.95 10.17
N ALA A 134 14.20 -0.14 9.51
CA ALA A 134 14.98 -0.76 8.45
C ALA A 134 14.96 0.08 7.16
N LEU A 135 13.84 0.75 6.85
CA LEU A 135 13.72 1.69 5.72
C LEU A 135 14.59 2.94 5.95
N LEU A 136 14.66 3.39 7.20
CA LEU A 136 15.35 4.61 7.61
C LEU A 136 16.84 4.45 7.92
N VAL A 137 17.38 3.23 7.87
CA VAL A 137 18.76 2.94 8.30
C VAL A 137 19.81 3.79 7.58
N GLN A 138 19.64 4.00 6.26
CA GLN A 138 20.61 4.76 5.47
C GLN A 138 20.60 6.26 5.78
N PHE A 139 19.49 6.77 6.32
CA PHE A 139 19.35 8.15 6.77
C PHE A 139 19.85 8.37 8.19
N GLN A 140 20.24 7.29 8.89
CA GLN A 140 20.63 7.30 10.31
C GLN A 140 19.53 7.78 11.26
N ILE A 141 18.27 7.66 10.84
CA ILE A 141 17.12 7.99 11.66
C ILE A 141 16.78 6.78 12.53
N HIS A 142 16.57 7.04 13.82
CA HIS A 142 16.27 6.02 14.81
C HIS A 142 14.81 6.11 15.26
N GLY A 143 14.23 4.95 15.57
CA GLY A 143 12.84 4.86 16.00
C GLY A 143 11.88 4.83 14.82
N ASP A 144 10.61 4.60 15.16
CA ASP A 144 9.52 4.65 14.18
C ASP A 144 9.15 6.11 13.90
N ARG A 145 8.91 6.41 12.63
CA ARG A 145 8.50 7.72 12.13
C ARG A 145 7.21 7.66 11.32
N GLY A 146 6.41 6.60 11.43
CA GLY A 146 5.25 6.46 10.56
C GLY A 146 5.66 6.23 9.10
N LEU A 147 4.68 6.02 8.24
CA LEU A 147 4.91 5.78 6.82
C LEU A 147 3.68 6.19 6.05
N ASP A 148 3.77 7.31 5.34
CA ASP A 148 2.61 7.93 4.69
C ASP A 148 2.60 7.67 3.17
N ALA A 149 3.63 7.02 2.64
CA ALA A 149 3.62 6.56 1.25
C ALA A 149 4.57 5.39 1.07
N VAL A 150 4.17 4.43 0.23
CA VAL A 150 5.05 3.33 -0.21
C VAL A 150 4.89 3.08 -1.69
N HIS A 151 6.00 2.88 -2.39
CA HIS A 151 6.01 2.53 -3.80
C HIS A 151 7.25 1.70 -4.16
N PHE A 152 7.04 0.46 -4.60
CA PHE A 152 8.11 -0.41 -5.09
C PHE A 152 8.48 -0.04 -6.53
N VAL A 153 9.77 0.13 -6.80
CA VAL A 153 10.30 0.35 -8.16
C VAL A 153 11.31 -0.74 -8.51
N GLY A 154 11.32 -1.15 -9.79
CA GLY A 154 12.14 -2.25 -10.28
C GLY A 154 11.38 -3.23 -11.16
N ASP A 155 12.08 -4.26 -11.62
CA ASP A 155 11.47 -5.33 -12.39
C ASP A 155 10.43 -6.08 -11.54
N TRP A 156 9.23 -6.30 -12.09
CA TRP A 156 8.14 -7.00 -11.41
C TRP A 156 8.57 -8.36 -10.85
N GLU A 157 9.30 -9.17 -11.62
CA GLU A 157 9.79 -10.47 -11.14
C GLU A 157 10.65 -10.34 -9.88
N HIS A 158 11.47 -9.30 -9.81
CA HIS A 158 12.34 -9.05 -8.67
C HIS A 158 11.59 -8.46 -7.47
N ILE A 159 10.58 -7.61 -7.69
CA ILE A 159 9.67 -7.14 -6.64
C ILE A 159 8.93 -8.33 -6.02
N ILE A 160 8.39 -9.23 -6.84
CA ILE A 160 7.70 -10.44 -6.36
C ILE A 160 8.68 -11.37 -5.65
N ALA A 161 9.88 -11.57 -6.18
CA ALA A 161 10.89 -12.41 -5.55
C ALA A 161 11.37 -11.84 -4.19
N PHE A 162 11.51 -10.52 -4.08
CA PHE A 162 11.81 -9.85 -2.81
C PHE A 162 10.70 -10.08 -1.78
N ASN A 163 9.44 -9.85 -2.15
CA ASN A 163 8.31 -10.06 -1.25
C ASN A 163 8.17 -11.54 -0.85
N SER A 164 8.48 -12.47 -1.76
CA SER A 164 8.55 -13.91 -1.45
C SER A 164 9.69 -14.27 -0.50
N PHE A 165 10.79 -13.50 -0.47
CA PHE A 165 11.87 -13.66 0.50
C PHE A 165 11.50 -13.03 1.84
N ALA A 166 10.85 -11.87 1.83
CA ALA A 166 10.57 -11.09 3.02
C ALA A 166 9.64 -11.80 4.01
N ILE A 167 8.74 -12.68 3.54
CA ILE A 167 7.87 -13.49 4.42
C ILE A 167 8.65 -14.44 5.34
N ASP A 168 9.84 -14.89 4.92
CA ASP A 168 10.67 -15.82 5.69
C ASP A 168 11.60 -15.09 6.67
N VAL A 169 11.63 -13.75 6.64
CA VAL A 169 12.47 -12.93 7.50
C VAL A 169 11.60 -12.31 8.61
N PRO A 170 11.75 -12.75 9.87
CA PRO A 170 10.95 -12.22 10.96
C PRO A 170 11.31 -10.76 11.25
N ARG A 171 10.34 -9.96 11.72
CA ARG A 171 10.50 -8.55 12.12
C ARG A 171 11.79 -8.27 12.91
N GLY A 172 12.08 -9.13 13.90
CA GLY A 172 13.27 -9.00 14.75
C GLY A 172 14.59 -9.12 13.99
N ALA A 173 14.67 -9.93 12.93
CA ALA A 173 15.90 -10.07 12.14
C ALA A 173 16.23 -8.81 11.36
N TRP A 174 15.22 -8.07 10.88
CA TRP A 174 15.42 -6.75 10.27
C TRP A 174 15.98 -5.73 11.27
N LEU A 175 15.48 -5.74 12.53
CA LEU A 175 15.95 -4.85 13.59
C LEU A 175 17.37 -5.20 14.06
N GLU A 176 17.69 -6.48 14.17
CA GLU A 176 19.01 -6.95 14.60
C GLU A 176 20.08 -6.71 13.53
N ASN A 177 19.69 -6.73 12.25
CA ASN A 177 20.56 -6.42 11.13
C ASN A 177 19.92 -5.38 10.19
N PRO A 178 19.97 -4.08 10.55
CA PRO A 178 19.34 -3.03 9.76
C PRO A 178 19.84 -2.91 8.31
N GLY A 179 21.08 -3.36 8.02
CA GLY A 179 21.63 -3.39 6.66
C GLY A 179 21.02 -4.47 5.76
N LEU A 180 20.31 -5.46 6.33
CA LEU A 180 19.74 -6.59 5.59
C LEU A 180 18.77 -6.13 4.50
N LEU A 181 17.90 -5.15 4.81
CA LEU A 181 16.94 -4.64 3.84
C LEU A 181 17.66 -4.03 2.64
N VAL A 182 18.60 -3.13 2.89
CA VAL A 182 19.38 -2.43 1.87
C VAL A 182 20.14 -3.40 0.95
N ASP A 183 20.83 -4.38 1.54
CA ASP A 183 21.57 -5.39 0.78
C ASP A 183 20.64 -6.25 -0.07
N THR A 184 19.44 -6.54 0.44
CA THR A 184 18.44 -7.35 -0.26
C THR A 184 17.80 -6.59 -1.41
N LEU A 185 17.39 -5.33 -1.21
CA LEU A 185 16.86 -4.46 -2.28
C LEU A 185 17.86 -4.33 -3.43
N ARG A 186 19.14 -4.06 -3.11
CA ARG A 186 20.22 -3.98 -4.10
C ARG A 186 20.47 -5.32 -4.80
N ARG A 187 20.40 -6.45 -4.09
CA ARG A 187 20.56 -7.79 -4.68
C ARG A 187 19.48 -8.09 -5.72
N TYR A 188 18.24 -7.68 -5.44
CA TYR A 188 17.12 -7.84 -6.37
C TYR A 188 17.05 -6.72 -7.43
N ASN A 189 17.93 -5.72 -7.36
CA ASN A 189 17.89 -4.54 -8.24
C ASN A 189 16.52 -3.84 -8.23
N ILE A 190 15.99 -3.65 -7.02
CA ILE A 190 14.74 -2.92 -6.76
C ILE A 190 15.00 -1.84 -5.71
N ASP A 191 14.03 -0.97 -5.51
CA ASP A 191 14.01 -0.01 -4.41
C ASP A 191 12.59 0.14 -3.87
N ILE A 192 12.48 0.67 -2.65
CA ILE A 192 11.24 1.09 -2.03
C ILE A 192 11.34 2.59 -1.87
N TRP A 193 10.47 3.30 -2.57
CA TRP A 193 10.27 4.73 -2.36
C TRP A 193 9.20 4.95 -1.32
N PHE A 194 9.45 5.84 -0.37
CA PHE A 194 8.55 6.04 0.76
C PHE A 194 8.60 7.47 1.32
N SER A 195 7.58 7.89 2.05
CA SER A 195 7.59 9.07 2.92
C SER A 195 7.42 8.65 4.39
N ILE A 196 7.54 9.59 5.31
CA ILE A 196 7.40 9.37 6.75
C ILE A 196 6.59 10.51 7.36
N GLU A 197 6.03 10.23 8.53
CA GLU A 197 5.32 11.22 9.33
C GLU A 197 6.33 12.19 9.99
N GLY A 198 6.17 13.47 9.71
CA GLY A 198 6.92 14.54 10.33
C GLY A 198 8.35 14.72 9.81
N THR A 199 9.10 15.55 10.54
CA THR A 199 10.39 16.10 10.07
C THR A 199 11.57 15.67 10.94
N GLU A 200 12.64 15.18 10.32
CA GLU A 200 13.89 14.80 11.01
C GLU A 200 15.11 15.55 10.43
N GLN A 201 15.59 16.52 11.21
CA GLN A 201 16.72 17.40 10.85
C GLN A 201 17.97 17.17 11.68
N ILE A 202 17.86 16.51 12.83
CA ILE A 202 18.92 16.51 13.86
C ILE A 202 19.70 15.20 13.82
N ALA A 203 18.98 14.08 13.72
CA ALA A 203 19.57 12.75 13.72
C ALA A 203 20.02 12.30 12.32
N SER A 204 19.56 12.96 11.27
CA SER A 204 19.76 12.52 9.89
C SER A 204 21.03 13.09 9.25
N THR A 205 21.69 12.29 8.41
CA THR A 205 22.81 12.77 7.58
C THR A 205 22.36 13.73 6.48
N VAL A 206 21.10 13.62 6.09
CA VAL A 206 20.39 14.48 5.13
C VAL A 206 19.07 14.85 5.79
N PRO A 207 18.73 16.15 5.96
CA PRO A 207 17.43 16.55 6.48
C PRO A 207 16.31 15.89 5.68
N VAL A 208 15.43 15.21 6.39
CA VAL A 208 14.23 14.56 5.86
C VAL A 208 13.03 15.34 6.35
N TYR A 209 12.15 15.66 5.41
CA TYR A 209 10.88 16.34 5.64
C TYR A 209 9.74 15.38 5.38
N ASP A 210 8.56 15.75 5.87
CA ASP A 210 7.35 14.96 5.78
C ASP A 210 6.98 14.73 4.30
N GLY A 211 6.97 15.83 3.53
CA GLY A 211 6.74 15.80 2.10
C GLY A 211 7.90 15.34 1.21
N ASP A 212 8.97 14.75 1.77
CA ASP A 212 10.09 14.18 0.99
C ASP A 212 9.79 12.72 0.59
N LEU A 213 10.01 12.39 -0.68
CA LEU A 213 10.06 11.02 -1.17
C LEU A 213 11.49 10.47 -1.02
N LEU A 214 11.64 9.36 -0.31
CA LEU A 214 12.91 8.78 0.13
C LEU A 214 13.19 7.46 -0.57
N SER A 215 14.46 7.10 -0.70
CA SER A 215 14.92 5.81 -1.21
C SER A 215 15.48 4.94 -0.08
N ALA A 216 14.88 3.77 0.15
CA ALA A 216 15.35 2.83 1.16
C ALA A 216 16.69 2.20 0.78
N ALA A 217 16.90 1.87 -0.51
CA ALA A 217 18.10 1.20 -0.97
C ALA A 217 19.32 2.13 -1.06
N TYR A 218 19.13 3.43 -1.28
CA TYR A 218 20.22 4.38 -1.54
C TYR A 218 20.39 5.46 -0.46
N GLY A 219 19.43 5.66 0.43
CA GLY A 219 19.54 6.66 1.49
C GLY A 219 19.56 8.09 0.97
N VAL A 220 18.82 8.35 -0.10
CA VAL A 220 18.72 9.67 -0.73
C VAL A 220 17.28 10.14 -0.76
N VAL A 221 17.09 11.46 -0.77
CA VAL A 221 15.81 12.08 -1.10
C VAL A 221 15.64 12.01 -2.62
N VAL A 222 14.71 11.18 -3.07
CA VAL A 222 14.35 10.96 -4.49
C VAL A 222 13.68 12.20 -5.06
N ALA A 223 12.75 12.79 -4.31
CA ALA A 223 12.10 14.04 -4.65
C ALA A 223 11.73 14.81 -3.39
N ARG A 224 12.02 16.10 -3.38
CA ARG A 224 11.54 17.02 -2.33
C ARG A 224 10.12 17.47 -2.63
N ASN A 225 9.40 17.90 -1.61
CA ASN A 225 8.05 18.48 -1.77
C ASN A 225 8.02 19.62 -2.82
N GLU A 226 9.05 20.48 -2.87
CA GLU A 226 9.21 21.54 -3.89
C GLU A 226 9.43 21.05 -5.32
N GLN A 227 9.84 19.79 -5.50
CA GLN A 227 10.02 19.14 -6.80
C GLN A 227 8.77 18.36 -7.22
N LEU A 228 7.95 17.94 -6.25
CA LEU A 228 6.67 17.28 -6.48
C LEU A 228 5.57 18.27 -6.84
N LEU A 229 5.56 19.45 -6.22
CA LEU A 229 4.54 20.46 -6.44
C LEU A 229 4.86 21.41 -7.62
N PRO A 230 3.84 22.06 -8.22
CA PRO A 230 4.04 23.13 -9.20
C PRO A 230 4.92 24.26 -8.67
N PRO A 231 5.74 24.91 -9.52
CA PRO A 231 6.56 26.05 -9.10
C PRO A 231 5.77 27.26 -8.56
N SER A 232 4.46 27.32 -8.78
CA SER A 232 3.54 28.34 -8.27
C SER A 232 3.12 28.11 -6.81
N VAL A 233 3.38 26.91 -6.29
CA VAL A 233 3.09 26.52 -4.91
C VAL A 233 4.35 26.77 -4.08
N PRO A 234 4.27 27.51 -2.97
CA PRO A 234 5.44 27.86 -2.16
C PRO A 234 5.84 26.68 -1.26
N ALA A 235 6.28 25.58 -1.85
CA ALA A 235 6.72 24.39 -1.13
C ALA A 235 8.20 24.45 -0.75
N GLY A 236 8.57 23.78 0.35
CA GLY A 236 9.94 23.65 0.84
C GLY A 236 10.30 24.61 1.98
N ILE A 237 10.38 24.10 3.21
CA ILE A 237 10.71 24.92 4.40
C ILE A 237 12.10 25.57 4.29
N GLN A 238 13.08 24.88 3.71
CA GLN A 238 14.45 25.39 3.58
C GLN A 238 14.54 26.64 2.68
N THR A 239 13.58 26.82 1.78
CA THR A 239 13.50 27.95 0.85
C THR A 239 12.45 29.00 1.28
N GLY A 240 11.92 28.88 2.50
CA GLY A 240 10.92 29.78 3.06
C GLY A 240 9.48 29.44 2.66
N GLY A 241 9.26 28.27 2.09
CA GLY A 241 7.97 27.69 1.79
C GLY A 241 7.38 26.86 2.93
N VAL A 242 6.40 26.03 2.57
CA VAL A 242 5.65 25.14 3.43
C VAL A 242 6.02 23.70 3.11
N ASP A 243 6.10 22.84 4.13
CA ASP A 243 6.11 21.40 3.91
C ASP A 243 4.65 20.95 3.87
N PHE A 244 4.22 20.45 2.71
CA PHE A 244 2.82 20.06 2.50
C PHE A 244 2.54 18.61 2.92
N GLY A 245 3.55 17.86 3.38
CA GLY A 245 3.41 16.42 3.60
C GLY A 245 3.37 15.62 2.30
N LEU A 246 3.31 14.30 2.44
CA LEU A 246 3.19 13.34 1.33
C LEU A 246 2.48 12.06 1.80
N ASP A 247 1.16 12.07 1.77
CA ASP A 247 0.32 10.98 2.33
C ASP A 247 -0.07 9.95 1.29
N ALA A 248 0.36 10.13 0.04
CA ALA A 248 0.21 9.09 -0.94
C ALA A 248 1.20 9.29 -2.07
N PHE A 249 1.75 8.21 -2.62
CA PHE A 249 2.61 8.31 -3.80
C PHE A 249 2.53 7.07 -4.69
N THR A 250 2.48 7.29 -6.00
CA THR A 250 2.64 6.23 -7.01
C THR A 250 3.31 6.77 -8.26
N ALA A 251 4.14 5.97 -8.91
CA ALA A 251 4.79 6.33 -10.17
C ALA A 251 4.93 5.14 -11.12
N SER A 252 5.57 5.37 -12.26
CA SER A 252 6.11 4.27 -13.07
C SER A 252 7.12 3.48 -12.24
N ARG A 253 7.06 2.15 -12.34
CA ARG A 253 8.00 1.24 -11.67
C ARG A 253 9.34 1.14 -12.40
N MET A 254 9.51 1.84 -13.52
CA MET A 254 10.80 1.90 -14.22
C MET A 254 11.88 2.43 -13.28
N PHE A 255 12.86 1.57 -13.00
CA PHE A 255 13.92 1.86 -12.06
C PHE A 255 15.26 2.00 -12.75
N ASN A 256 15.91 3.14 -12.54
CA ASN A 256 17.30 3.36 -12.93
C ASN A 256 18.11 3.75 -11.68
N PRO A 257 19.00 2.88 -11.17
CA PRO A 257 19.79 3.19 -9.99
C PRO A 257 20.77 4.37 -10.19
N ASN A 258 21.00 4.80 -11.43
CA ASN A 258 21.83 5.96 -11.74
C ASN A 258 21.02 7.27 -11.88
N GLU A 259 19.70 7.20 -11.88
CA GLU A 259 18.80 8.34 -12.04
C GLU A 259 17.53 8.11 -11.21
N LEU A 260 17.63 8.35 -9.91
CA LEU A 260 16.53 8.22 -8.95
C LEU A 260 15.65 9.47 -9.05
N LYS A 261 14.70 9.46 -9.97
CA LYS A 261 13.70 10.52 -10.12
C LYS A 261 12.39 9.96 -10.65
N PRO A 262 11.23 10.37 -10.11
CA PRO A 262 9.96 10.03 -10.72
C PRO A 262 9.81 10.79 -12.04
N ALA A 263 9.72 10.07 -13.16
CA ALA A 263 9.50 10.67 -14.48
C ALA A 263 8.04 11.11 -14.68
N ALA A 264 7.11 10.36 -14.10
CA ALA A 264 5.68 10.67 -14.03
C ALA A 264 5.12 9.98 -12.78
N GLY A 265 4.61 10.77 -11.84
CA GLY A 265 4.06 10.28 -10.59
C GLY A 265 2.78 11.03 -10.22
N HIS A 266 2.01 10.41 -9.35
CA HIS A 266 0.85 11.00 -8.70
C HIS A 266 1.04 10.92 -7.19
N PHE A 267 0.46 11.86 -6.46
CA PHE A 267 0.61 11.96 -5.01
C PHE A 267 -0.54 12.71 -4.34
N SER A 268 -0.68 12.55 -3.03
CA SER A 268 -1.51 13.40 -2.16
C SER A 268 -0.63 14.15 -1.14
N THR A 269 -1.22 15.07 -0.36
CA THR A 269 -0.50 15.93 0.59
C THR A 269 -1.30 16.13 1.87
N GLU A 270 -0.66 16.09 3.05
CA GLU A 270 -1.30 16.26 4.37
C GLU A 270 -2.11 17.55 4.53
N ILE A 271 -1.76 18.60 3.78
CA ILE A 271 -2.44 19.90 3.91
C ILE A 271 -2.83 20.52 2.56
N LEU A 272 -4.00 21.15 2.55
CA LEU A 272 -4.51 21.92 1.43
C LEU A 272 -3.70 23.20 1.10
N TYR A 273 -3.83 23.67 -0.15
CA TYR A 273 -3.34 24.98 -0.59
C TYR A 273 -4.44 25.86 -1.21
N ARG A 274 -4.53 27.12 -0.77
CA ARG A 274 -5.59 28.08 -1.18
C ARG A 274 -5.14 29.18 -2.14
N GLY A 275 -3.95 29.05 -2.75
CA GLY A 275 -3.38 30.04 -3.67
C GLY A 275 -4.00 30.05 -5.06
N GLU A 276 -3.20 30.36 -6.08
CA GLU A 276 -3.67 30.38 -7.48
C GLU A 276 -4.01 28.97 -7.97
N GLN A 277 -3.12 28.01 -7.71
CA GLN A 277 -3.28 26.61 -8.06
C GLN A 277 -3.74 25.83 -6.81
N LYS A 278 -5.02 25.94 -6.49
CA LYS A 278 -5.61 25.35 -5.29
C LYS A 278 -5.69 23.84 -5.39
N PHE A 279 -5.54 23.18 -4.25
CA PHE A 279 -5.80 21.76 -4.04
C PHE A 279 -6.15 21.50 -2.57
N THR A 280 -6.80 20.38 -2.30
CA THR A 280 -7.02 19.84 -0.95
C THR A 280 -6.09 18.66 -0.68
N ASP A 281 -6.07 18.26 0.59
CA ASP A 281 -5.44 17.07 1.16
C ASP A 281 -6.00 15.75 0.59
N GLY A 282 -7.22 15.75 0.04
CA GLY A 282 -7.77 14.60 -0.69
C GLY A 282 -7.60 14.66 -2.22
N ASP A 283 -7.01 15.72 -2.78
CA ASP A 283 -6.81 15.79 -4.23
C ASP A 283 -5.56 15.00 -4.63
N VAL A 284 -5.66 14.14 -5.64
CA VAL A 284 -4.48 13.49 -6.22
C VAL A 284 -3.85 14.41 -7.27
N LEU A 285 -2.61 14.79 -7.06
CA LEU A 285 -1.82 15.70 -7.89
C LEU A 285 -0.90 14.95 -8.86
N ARG A 286 -0.52 15.61 -9.96
CA ARG A 286 0.57 15.15 -10.84
C ARG A 286 1.89 15.81 -10.43
N VAL A 287 2.97 15.05 -10.41
CA VAL A 287 4.32 15.59 -10.15
C VAL A 287 4.63 16.77 -11.08
N GLY A 288 4.93 17.93 -10.49
CA GLY A 288 5.26 19.19 -11.15
C GLY A 288 4.07 19.94 -11.77
N ASP A 289 2.85 19.46 -11.57
CA ASP A 289 1.61 19.98 -12.16
C ASP A 289 0.47 19.97 -11.12
N GLY A 290 -0.74 20.35 -11.50
CA GLY A 290 -1.89 20.41 -10.61
C GLY A 290 -2.63 19.10 -10.45
N ILE A 291 -3.90 19.26 -10.10
CA ILE A 291 -4.82 18.17 -9.80
C ILE A 291 -4.97 17.23 -11.00
N ALA A 292 -4.86 15.94 -10.71
CA ALA A 292 -5.15 14.83 -11.58
C ALA A 292 -6.56 14.29 -11.35
N TYR A 293 -6.92 14.11 -10.07
CA TYR A 293 -8.23 13.67 -9.63
C TYR A 293 -8.63 14.51 -8.42
N HIS A 294 -9.86 15.01 -8.42
CA HIS A 294 -10.39 15.66 -7.25
C HIS A 294 -10.80 14.62 -6.19
N ASP A 295 -10.66 14.95 -4.91
CA ASP A 295 -11.16 14.13 -3.78
C ASP A 295 -12.61 13.69 -4.04
N SER A 296 -13.45 14.65 -4.42
CA SER A 296 -14.85 14.41 -4.70
C SER A 296 -15.07 13.41 -5.83
N ASP A 297 -14.17 13.32 -6.82
CA ASP A 297 -14.30 12.36 -7.92
C ASP A 297 -13.92 10.94 -7.49
N LEU A 298 -13.02 10.81 -6.52
CA LEU A 298 -12.60 9.51 -5.95
C LEU A 298 -13.72 8.90 -5.10
N THR A 299 -14.34 9.74 -4.26
CA THR A 299 -15.31 9.29 -3.26
C THR A 299 -16.76 9.39 -3.75
N ALA A 300 -17.07 10.24 -4.75
CA ALA A 300 -18.42 10.39 -5.32
C ALA A 300 -19.13 9.07 -5.65
N PRO A 301 -18.46 8.04 -6.20
CA PRO A 301 -19.08 6.74 -6.36
C PRO A 301 -19.78 6.32 -5.07
N PHE A 302 -19.10 6.27 -3.93
CA PHE A 302 -19.68 5.77 -2.68
C PHE A 302 -20.79 6.65 -2.07
N GLU A 303 -21.11 7.78 -2.69
CA GLU A 303 -22.11 8.75 -2.22
C GLU A 303 -21.95 9.05 -0.72
N PRO A 304 -20.77 9.48 -0.24
CA PRO A 304 -20.52 9.65 1.18
C PRO A 304 -21.48 10.66 1.81
N PHE A 305 -21.75 10.51 3.11
CA PHE A 305 -22.42 11.56 3.89
C PHE A 305 -21.51 12.75 4.19
N ALA A 306 -20.19 12.53 4.17
CA ALA A 306 -19.17 13.55 4.33
C ALA A 306 -18.97 14.34 3.03
N ASP A 307 -18.52 15.59 3.18
CA ASP A 307 -18.22 16.48 2.04
C ASP A 307 -16.74 16.45 1.64
N PHE A 308 -15.87 15.88 2.50
CA PHE A 308 -14.42 15.79 2.31
C PHE A 308 -13.88 14.65 3.18
N LEU A 309 -12.95 13.83 2.65
CA LEU A 309 -12.46 12.61 3.29
C LEU A 309 -10.95 12.40 3.24
N GLY A 310 -10.20 13.27 2.54
CA GLY A 310 -8.75 13.11 2.45
C GLY A 310 -8.29 11.92 1.58
N THR A 311 -6.99 11.72 1.43
CA THR A 311 -6.43 10.58 0.67
C THR A 311 -5.06 10.14 1.20
N ASP A 312 -5.06 9.04 1.95
CA ASP A 312 -3.89 8.45 2.64
C ASP A 312 -3.20 7.30 1.92
N ALA A 313 -3.74 6.87 0.78
CA ALA A 313 -3.06 5.88 -0.01
C ALA A 313 -3.50 5.98 -1.45
N ILE A 314 -2.57 5.77 -2.38
CA ILE A 314 -2.89 5.64 -3.79
C ILE A 314 -2.02 4.59 -4.46
N TYR A 315 -2.63 3.91 -5.41
CA TYR A 315 -1.95 3.10 -6.40
C TYR A 315 -2.57 3.38 -7.75
N ILE A 316 -1.73 3.63 -8.76
CA ILE A 316 -2.16 3.81 -10.14
C ILE A 316 -1.24 2.98 -11.01
N LEU A 317 -1.83 2.09 -11.82
CA LEU A 317 -1.08 1.31 -12.79
C LEU A 317 -0.67 2.22 -13.96
N LEU A 318 0.61 2.61 -13.99
CA LEU A 318 1.17 3.45 -15.05
C LEU A 318 1.95 2.66 -16.11
N ASP A 319 2.43 1.46 -15.75
CA ASP A 319 3.13 0.52 -16.64
C ASP A 319 2.38 -0.80 -16.69
N GLU A 320 2.25 -1.43 -17.87
CA GLU A 320 1.65 -2.77 -17.94
C GLU A 320 2.54 -3.80 -17.23
N PRO A 321 2.00 -4.59 -16.29
CA PRO A 321 2.75 -5.69 -15.69
C PRO A 321 2.98 -6.76 -16.75
N PRO A 322 4.17 -7.37 -16.81
CA PRO A 322 4.42 -8.46 -17.75
C PRO A 322 3.50 -9.65 -17.42
N GLU A 323 3.12 -10.44 -18.43
CA GLU A 323 2.52 -11.76 -18.19
C GLU A 323 3.53 -12.64 -17.44
N LEU A 324 3.35 -12.79 -16.13
CA LEU A 324 4.24 -13.58 -15.28
C LEU A 324 3.97 -15.08 -15.49
N ASP A 325 4.72 -15.72 -16.39
CA ASP A 325 4.81 -17.18 -16.44
C ASP A 325 5.71 -17.66 -15.29
N PHE A 326 5.14 -18.25 -14.24
CA PHE A 326 5.90 -18.67 -13.04
C PHE A 326 6.76 -19.94 -13.22
N LEU A 327 6.51 -20.73 -14.28
CA LEU A 327 7.18 -22.02 -14.48
C LEU A 327 8.69 -21.94 -14.80
N PRO A 328 9.17 -20.98 -15.62
CA PRO A 328 10.60 -20.81 -15.89
C PRO A 328 11.41 -20.35 -14.68
N MET A 329 10.80 -19.65 -13.70
CA MET A 329 11.53 -18.98 -12.62
C MET A 329 12.08 -19.96 -11.57
N ILE A 330 11.26 -20.93 -11.13
CA ILE A 330 11.70 -22.02 -10.24
C ILE A 330 12.80 -22.84 -10.93
N LEU A 331 12.66 -23.13 -12.22
CA LEU A 331 13.65 -23.89 -12.98
C LEU A 331 14.96 -23.11 -13.21
N LYS A 332 14.91 -21.78 -13.34
CA LYS A 332 16.08 -20.91 -13.51
C LYS A 332 16.84 -20.75 -12.20
N TYR A 333 16.15 -20.61 -11.07
CA TYR A 333 16.78 -20.55 -9.74
C TYR A 333 17.40 -21.89 -9.34
N LEU A 334 16.74 -23.02 -9.64
CA LEU A 334 17.29 -24.36 -9.40
C LEU A 334 18.47 -24.71 -10.32
N ARG A 335 18.64 -24.03 -11.47
CA ARG A 335 19.79 -24.21 -12.37
C ARG A 335 20.96 -23.28 -12.06
N GLY A 336 20.75 -22.18 -11.34
CA GLY A 336 21.80 -21.20 -11.00
C GLY A 336 22.52 -21.46 -9.68
N GLY A 337 22.04 -22.40 -8.86
CA GLY A 337 22.63 -22.77 -7.57
C GLY A 337 23.63 -23.93 -7.63
N GLY A 338 24.59 -23.88 -8.56
CA GLY A 338 25.65 -24.89 -8.74
C GLY A 338 27.03 -24.29 -8.64
#